data_AF-S2ZUB6-F1
#
_entry.id   AF-S2ZUB6-F1
#
_cell.length_a   1.000
_cell.length_b   1.000
_cell.length_c   1.000
_cell.angle_alpha   90.00
_cell.angle_beta   90.00
_cell.angle_gamma   90.00
#
_symmetry.space_group_name_H-M   'P 1'
#
loop_
_entity.id
_entity.type
_entity.pdbx_description
1 polymer ?
#
loop_
_entity_poly.entity_id
_entity_poly.type
_entity_poly.pdbx_seq_one_letter_code
_entity_poly.pdbx_strand_id
1 'polypeptide(L)'
;MPGAEQSTCYLVIYPQGKDEFFLVDQNGVMAQPITREEVILPDKAEEKIWNIKSLNTPLPAVIKLPYEKLDLLQEPKWEHYVYDVLPGHEVTFSTLMD
;
A
#
# COMPACT_ATOMS: atom_id res chain seq x y z
N MET A 1 16.19 5.82 -10.19
CA MET A 1 15.32 5.52 -9.04
C MET A 1 14.27 4.52 -9.52
N PRO A 2 13.77 3.60 -8.68
CA PRO A 2 12.75 2.66 -9.12
C PRO A 2 11.54 3.43 -9.64
N GLY A 3 11.07 3.07 -10.84
CA GLY A 3 9.84 3.62 -11.39
C GLY A 3 8.63 3.07 -10.64
N ALA A 4 7.55 3.85 -10.58
CA ALA A 4 6.32 3.45 -9.92
C ALA A 4 5.65 2.20 -10.57
N GLU A 5 6.05 1.84 -11.79
CA GLU A 5 5.48 0.72 -12.54
C GLU A 5 5.72 -0.66 -11.90
N GLN A 6 6.75 -0.80 -11.05
CA GLN A 6 7.07 -2.06 -10.35
C GLN A 6 6.68 -2.04 -8.87
N SER A 7 5.96 -1.01 -8.46
CA SER A 7 5.58 -0.83 -7.08
C SER A 7 4.31 -1.60 -6.72
N THR A 8 4.06 -1.78 -5.42
CA THR A 8 2.86 -2.42 -4.90
C THR A 8 2.04 -1.42 -4.10
N CYS A 9 0.74 -1.32 -4.39
CA CYS A 9 -0.18 -0.52 -3.59
C CYS A 9 -0.63 -1.30 -2.35
N TYR A 10 -0.56 -0.64 -1.20
CA TYR A 10 -1.09 -1.10 0.08
C TYR A 10 -2.11 -0.11 0.61
N LEU A 11 -3.14 -0.64 1.26
CA LEU A 11 -4.09 0.13 2.05
C LEU A 11 -3.97 -0.29 3.51
N VAL A 12 -3.84 0.70 4.40
CA VAL A 12 -3.95 0.53 5.84
C VAL A 12 -5.29 1.08 6.28
N ILE A 13 -6.14 0.23 6.85
CA ILE A 13 -7.43 0.59 7.43
C ILE A 13 -7.27 0.62 8.94
N TYR A 14 -7.45 1.79 9.54
CA TYR A 14 -7.33 1.95 10.98
C TYR A 14 -8.69 1.82 11.67
N PRO A 15 -8.74 1.27 12.91
CA PRO A 15 -9.99 1.14 13.68
C PRO A 15 -10.71 2.47 13.94
N GLN A 16 -9.99 3.60 13.85
CA GLN A 16 -10.57 4.94 14.05
C GLN A 16 -11.32 5.46 12.80
N GLY A 17 -11.49 4.65 11.76
CA GLY A 17 -12.15 5.03 10.51
C GLY A 17 -11.27 5.87 9.58
N LYS A 18 -9.94 5.85 9.80
CA LYS A 18 -8.96 6.45 8.89
C LYS A 18 -8.41 5.38 7.96
N ASP A 19 -8.26 5.72 6.69
CA ASP A 19 -7.60 4.86 5.71
C ASP A 19 -6.42 5.59 5.08
N GLU A 20 -5.33 4.88 4.84
CA GLU A 20 -4.13 5.43 4.21
C GLU A 20 -3.64 4.50 3.11
N PHE A 21 -3.33 5.09 1.95
CA PHE A 21 -2.76 4.37 0.83
C PHE A 21 -1.26 4.60 0.77
N PHE A 22 -0.52 3.53 0.53
CA PHE A 22 0.92 3.57 0.38
C PHE A 22 1.32 2.85 -0.89
N LEU A 23 2.20 3.48 -1.65
CA LEU A 23 2.95 2.81 -2.70
C LEU A 23 4.24 2.30 -2.09
N VAL A 24 4.52 1.01 -2.24
CA VAL A 24 5.74 0.36 -1.76
C VAL A 24 6.61 0.01 -2.95
N ASP A 25 7.90 0.35 -2.87
CA ASP A 25 8.85 0.11 -3.95
C ASP A 25 9.00 -1.39 -4.25
N GLN A 26 9.58 -1.70 -5.41
CA GLN A 26 9.75 -3.09 -5.87
C GLN A 26 10.55 -3.97 -4.89
N ASN A 27 11.40 -3.37 -4.05
CA ASN A 27 12.23 -4.08 -3.08
C ASN A 27 11.50 -4.32 -1.74
N GLY A 28 10.33 -3.71 -1.53
CA GLY A 28 9.58 -3.82 -0.28
C GLY A 28 10.19 -3.07 0.89
N VAL A 29 11.08 -2.11 0.64
CA VAL A 29 11.86 -1.42 1.68
C VAL A 29 11.32 -0.02 1.91
N MET A 30 11.04 0.69 0.82
CA MET A 30 10.62 2.08 0.86
C MET A 30 9.14 2.20 0.49
N ALA A 31 8.48 3.15 1.12
CA ALA A 31 7.09 3.50 0.86
C ALA A 31 6.97 5.00 0.58
N GLN A 32 5.93 5.37 -0.15
CA GLN A 32 5.43 6.74 -0.18
C GLN A 32 3.93 6.73 0.05
N PRO A 33 3.39 7.74 0.75
CA PRO A 33 1.95 7.90 0.85
C PRO A 33 1.41 8.36 -0.51
N ILE A 34 0.26 7.82 -0.90
CA ILE A 34 -0.49 8.27 -2.07
C ILE A 34 -1.93 8.54 -1.64
N THR A 35 -2.65 9.32 -2.43
CA THR A 35 -4.09 9.50 -2.23
C THR A 35 -4.88 8.39 -2.90
N ARG A 36 -6.15 8.21 -2.51
CA ARG A 36 -7.04 7.24 -3.17
C ARG A 36 -7.19 7.58 -4.66
N GLU A 37 -7.23 8.86 -5.02
CA GLU A 37 -7.45 9.33 -6.39
C GLU A 37 -6.28 9.04 -7.33
N GLU A 38 -5.06 8.92 -6.78
CA GLU A 38 -3.86 8.60 -7.56
C GLU A 38 -3.80 7.13 -8.02
N VAL A 39 -4.68 6.27 -7.49
CA VAL A 39 -4.71 4.85 -7.81
C VAL A 39 -6.08 4.43 -8.35
N ILE A 40 -6.09 3.78 -9.51
CA ILE A 40 -7.28 3.15 -10.07
C ILE A 40 -7.28 1.68 -9.68
N LEU A 41 -8.24 1.30 -8.84
CA LEU A 41 -8.42 -0.05 -8.32
C LEU A 41 -9.49 -0.79 -9.14
N PRO A 42 -9.32 -2.09 -9.40
CA PRO A 42 -10.36 -2.90 -10.02
C PRO A 42 -11.53 -3.11 -9.05
N ASP A 43 -12.74 -3.32 -9.56
CA ASP A 43 -13.97 -3.50 -8.76
C ASP A 43 -13.83 -4.58 -7.67
N LYS A 44 -13.10 -5.67 -7.95
CA LYS A 44 -12.85 -6.74 -6.97
C LYS A 44 -12.01 -6.27 -5.78
N ALA A 45 -11.09 -5.33 -5.99
CA ALA A 45 -10.31 -4.75 -4.92
C ALA A 45 -11.18 -3.83 -4.06
N GLU A 46 -12.07 -3.05 -4.69
CA GLU A 46 -13.05 -2.21 -3.98
C GLU A 46 -14.01 -3.04 -3.11
N GLU A 47 -14.56 -4.12 -3.65
CA GLU A 47 -15.44 -5.03 -2.90
C GLU A 47 -14.71 -5.63 -1.69
N LYS A 48 -13.44 -6.01 -1.86
CA LYS A 48 -12.61 -6.51 -0.76
C LYS A 48 -12.40 -5.46 0.32
N ILE A 49 -12.14 -4.21 -0.05
CA ILE A 49 -11.97 -3.09 0.89
C ILE A 49 -13.27 -2.89 1.69
N TRP A 50 -14.41 -2.85 1.01
CA TRP A 50 -15.72 -2.71 1.65
C TRP A 50 -16.00 -3.84 2.66
N ASN A 51 -15.74 -5.08 2.28
CA ASN A 51 -15.90 -6.25 3.14
C ASN A 51 -15.01 -6.19 4.38
N ILE A 52 -13.79 -5.68 4.28
CA ILE A 52 -12.90 -5.58 5.44
C ILE A 52 -13.33 -4.44 6.37
N LYS A 53 -13.75 -3.30 5.81
CA LYS A 53 -14.26 -2.19 6.62
C LYS A 53 -15.51 -2.56 7.42
N SER A 54 -16.38 -3.42 6.87
CA SER A 54 -17.60 -3.85 7.55
C SER A 54 -17.35 -4.78 8.76
N LEU A 55 -16.17 -5.40 8.85
CA LEU A 55 -15.78 -6.25 9.98
C LEU A 55 -15.43 -5.47 11.25
N ASN A 56 -15.18 -4.15 11.14
CA ASN A 56 -14.88 -3.25 12.26
C ASN A 56 -13.79 -3.80 13.20
N THR A 57 -12.62 -4.15 12.65
CA THR A 57 -11.55 -4.84 13.38
C THR A 57 -10.91 -3.92 14.44
N PRO A 58 -10.53 -4.45 15.62
CA PRO A 58 -9.94 -3.66 16.70
C PRO A 58 -8.47 -3.28 16.45
N LEU A 59 -7.85 -3.85 15.42
CA LEU A 59 -6.47 -3.59 15.01
C LEU A 59 -6.44 -3.08 13.56
N PRO A 60 -5.41 -2.31 13.17
CA PRO A 60 -5.21 -1.91 11.79
C PRO A 60 -5.15 -3.13 10.86
N ALA A 61 -5.83 -3.05 9.73
CA ALA A 61 -5.78 -4.06 8.69
C ALA A 61 -4.92 -3.54 7.52
N VAL A 62 -3.98 -4.37 7.07
CA VAL A 62 -3.13 -4.05 5.91
C VAL A 62 -3.53 -4.93 4.74
N ILE A 63 -3.84 -4.30 3.61
CA ILE A 63 -4.33 -4.98 2.40
C ILE A 63 -3.41 -4.64 1.24
N LYS A 64 -2.78 -5.66 0.65
CA LYS A 64 -2.16 -5.54 -0.67
C LYS A 64 -3.24 -5.44 -1.73
N LEU A 65 -3.20 -4.37 -2.54
CA LEU A 65 -4.19 -4.08 -3.56
C LEU A 65 -3.58 -4.20 -4.95
N PRO A 66 -4.18 -4.99 -5.86
CA PRO A 66 -3.90 -4.83 -7.27
C PRO A 66 -4.45 -3.47 -7.73
N TYR A 67 -3.73 -2.79 -8.62
CA TYR A 67 -4.19 -1.56 -9.27
C TYR A 67 -4.04 -1.69 -10.78
N GLU A 68 -4.95 -1.07 -11.51
CA GLU A 68 -4.97 -1.06 -12.98
C GLU A 68 -4.12 0.08 -13.53
N LYS A 69 -4.17 1.22 -12.85
CA LYS A 69 -3.46 2.43 -13.25
C LYS A 69 -3.03 3.21 -12.01
N LEU A 70 -1.90 3.88 -12.15
CA LEU A 70 -1.36 4.81 -11.18
C LEU A 70 -1.09 6.14 -11.89
N ASP A 71 -1.77 7.19 -11.46
CA ASP A 71 -1.60 8.56 -11.97
C ASP A 71 -1.11 9.44 -10.81
N LEU A 72 0.19 9.37 -10.52
CA LEU A 72 0.79 10.14 -9.45
C LEU A 72 0.82 11.63 -9.80
N LEU A 73 0.46 12.48 -8.83
CA LEU A 73 0.51 13.94 -8.98
C LEU A 73 1.95 14.48 -8.99
N GLN A 74 2.88 13.72 -8.42
CA GLN A 74 4.30 14.04 -8.37
C GLN A 74 5.14 12.79 -8.66
N GLU A 75 6.40 12.98 -9.06
CA GLU A 75 7.33 11.86 -9.19
C GLU A 75 7.51 11.14 -7.84
N PRO A 76 7.70 9.79 -7.84
CA PRO A 76 7.90 9.04 -6.62
C PRO A 76 9.13 9.51 -5.84
N LYS A 77 8.95 9.82 -4.55
CA LYS A 77 10.04 10.29 -3.68
C LYS A 77 10.57 9.25 -2.69
N TRP A 78 9.84 8.14 -2.48
CA TRP A 78 10.24 7.04 -1.60
C TRP A 78 10.73 7.54 -0.23
N GLU A 79 9.84 8.16 0.55
CA GLU A 79 10.21 8.98 1.72
C GLU A 79 10.19 8.22 3.05
N HIS A 80 9.54 7.05 3.12
CA HIS A 80 9.38 6.31 4.37
C HIS A 80 9.91 4.89 4.27
N TYR A 81 10.28 4.31 5.39
CA TYR A 81 10.49 2.87 5.47
C TYR A 81 9.15 2.16 5.65
N VAL A 82 9.00 1.00 4.98
CA VAL A 82 7.77 0.21 5.03
C VAL A 82 7.39 -0.18 6.46
N TYR A 83 8.37 -0.53 7.31
CA TYR A 83 8.11 -0.96 8.69
C TYR A 83 7.57 0.18 9.59
N ASP A 84 7.81 1.44 9.21
CA ASP A 84 7.30 2.60 9.95
C ASP A 84 5.83 2.90 9.63
N VAL A 85 5.32 2.41 8.50
CA VAL A 85 4.00 2.80 7.97
C VAL A 85 3.03 1.64 7.77
N LEU A 86 3.49 0.42 7.55
CA LEU A 86 2.63 -0.77 7.40
C LEU A 86 2.63 -1.61 8.69
N PRO A 87 1.64 -1.46 9.58
CA PRO A 87 1.61 -2.16 10.86
C PRO A 87 1.53 -3.68 10.67
N GLY A 88 2.43 -4.41 11.35
CA GLY A 88 2.43 -5.88 11.37
C GLY A 88 2.95 -6.56 10.11
N HIS A 89 3.57 -5.84 9.17
CA HIS A 89 4.24 -6.44 8.01
C HIS A 89 5.75 -6.61 8.29
N GLU A 90 6.21 -7.86 8.44
CA GLU A 90 7.64 -8.17 8.51
C GLU A 90 8.28 -8.02 7.13
N VAL A 91 9.34 -7.21 7.03
CA VAL A 91 10.12 -7.07 5.79
C VAL A 91 11.02 -8.31 5.67
N THR A 92 10.58 -9.28 4.88
CA THR A 92 11.46 -10.40 4.51
C THR A 92 12.48 -9.91 3.50
N PHE A 93 13.67 -9.50 3.95
CA PHE A 93 14.81 -9.28 3.08
C PHE A 93 15.29 -10.65 2.59
N SER A 94 14.88 -11.07 1.40
CA SER A 94 15.57 -12.18 0.73
C SER A 94 16.89 -11.66 0.19
N THR A 95 17.96 -11.78 0.97
CA THR A 95 19.34 -11.53 0.52
C THR A 95 19.91 -12.71 -0.28
N LEU A 96 19.09 -13.39 -1.09
CA LEU A 96 19.58 -14.34 -2.07
C LEU A 96 19.57 -13.65 -3.44
N MET A 97 20.63 -12.87 -3.66
CA MET A 97 21.14 -12.57 -4.99
C MET A 97 21.85 -13.83 -5.49
N ASP A 98 21.40 -14.38 -6.62
CA ASP A 98 22.26 -15.16 -7.51
C ASP A 98 23.09 -14.21 -8.39
#